data_AF-A0A947KED9-F1
#
_entry.id   AF-A0A947KED9-F1
#
_cell.length_a   1.000
_cell.length_b   1.000
_cell.length_c   1.000
_cell.angle_alpha   90.00
_cell.angle_beta   90.00
_cell.angle_gamma   90.00
#
_symmetry.space_group_name_H-M   'P 1'
#
loop_
_entity.id
_entity.type
_entity.pdbx_description
1 polymer ?
#
loop_
_entity_poly.entity_id
_entity_poly.type
_entity_poly.pdbx_seq_one_letter_code
_entity_poly.pdbx_strand_id
1 'polypeptide(L)' 'EKVKAIRPLTQVILISGWALNLKASDIKNRVDFVINKPFSFEKINYTLSEIEEKLLALRKNPAE' A
#
# COMPACT_ATOMS: atom_id res chain seq x y z
N GLU A 1 8.03 9.59 2.49
CA GLU A 1 7.66 10.37 3.71
C GLU A 1 6.62 11.45 3.43
N LYS A 2 6.81 12.31 2.42
CA LYS A 2 5.91 13.45 2.16
C LYS A 2 4.42 13.09 2.02
N VAL A 3 4.07 12.03 1.30
CA VAL A 3 2.65 11.66 1.07
C VAL A 3 1.93 11.32 2.39
N LYS A 4 2.48 10.39 3.18
CA LYS A 4 1.90 9.98 4.46
C LYS A 4 1.97 11.10 5.52
N ALA A 5 2.97 11.99 5.45
CA ALA A 5 3.06 13.14 6.34
C ALA A 5 1.93 14.16 6.10
N ILE A 6 1.53 14.37 4.84
CA ILE A 6 0.45 15.30 4.47
C ILE A 6 -0.92 14.62 4.59
N ARG A 7 -1.01 13.34 4.22
CA ARG A 7 -2.23 12.54 4.25
C ARG A 7 -1.94 11.14 4.81
N PRO A 8 -2.00 10.94 6.13
CA PRO A 8 -1.66 9.68 6.79
C PRO A 8 -2.50 8.48 6.30
N LEU A 9 -3.76 8.75 5.95
CA LEU A 9 -4.73 7.74 5.52
C LEU A 9 -4.60 7.33 4.05
N THR A 10 -3.84 8.07 3.24
CA THR A 10 -3.61 7.71 1.84
C THR A 10 -2.90 6.36 1.78
N GLN A 11 -3.51 5.38 1.10
CA GLN A 11 -2.89 4.08 0.87
C GLN A 11 -1.82 4.22 -0.22
N VAL A 12 -0.63 3.69 0.04
CA VAL A 12 0.53 3.78 -0.86
C VAL A 12 0.93 2.37 -1.28
N ILE A 13 0.91 2.14 -2.60
CA ILE A 13 1.38 0.90 -3.20
C ILE A 13 2.75 1.16 -3.82
N LEU A 14 3.72 0.31 -3.49
CA LEU A 14 5.01 0.28 -4.16
C LEU A 14 5.02 -0.82 -5.22
N ILE A 15 5.33 -0.46 -6.46
CA ILE A 15 5.55 -1.42 -7.54
C ILE A 15 7.06 -1.54 -7.76
N SER A 16 7.66 -2.65 -7.31
CA SER A 16 9.11 -2.89 -7.33
C SER A 16 9.52 -3.86 -8.44
N GLY A 17 10.65 -3.60 -9.08
CA GLY A 17 11.32 -4.52 -10.00
C GLY A 17 12.34 -5.40 -9.29
N TRP A 18 12.87 -6.42 -9.99
CA TRP A 18 13.86 -7.39 -9.51
C TRP A 18 15.13 -6.74 -8.92
N ALA A 19 15.50 -5.55 -9.39
CA ALA A 19 16.72 -4.86 -8.98
C ALA A 19 16.57 -4.06 -7.66
N LEU A 20 15.37 -3.98 -7.08
CA LEU A 20 15.12 -3.25 -5.85
C LEU A 20 15.13 -4.20 -4.65
N ASN A 21 16.32 -4.44 -4.11
CA ASN A 21 16.49 -5.05 -2.77
C ASN A 21 16.17 -4.01 -1.68
N LEU A 22 14.90 -3.62 -1.59
CA LEU A 22 14.43 -2.78 -0.49
C LEU A 22 14.27 -3.66 0.75
N LYS A 23 15.01 -3.34 1.82
CA LYS A 23 14.82 -4.02 3.10
C LYS A 23 13.43 -3.65 3.64
N ALA A 24 12.69 -4.64 4.13
CA ALA A 24 11.35 -4.43 4.68
C ALA A 24 11.32 -3.35 5.77
N SER A 25 12.42 -3.18 6.53
CA SER A 25 12.61 -2.13 7.52
C SER A 25 12.48 -0.71 6.95
N ASP A 26 12.95 -0.50 5.72
CA ASP A 26 13.12 0.83 5.15
C ASP A 26 11.81 1.38 4.58
N ILE A 27 10.82 0.50 4.38
CA ILE A 27 9.54 0.81 3.76
C ILE A 27 8.33 0.60 4.68
N LYS A 28 8.50 -0.06 5.84
CA LYS A 28 7.42 -0.48 6.75
C LYS A 28 6.43 0.64 7.13
N ASN A 29 6.92 1.87 7.29
CA ASN A 29 6.09 3.01 7.71
C ASN A 29 5.74 3.99 6.57
N ARG A 30 6.09 3.62 5.33
CA ARG A 30 5.98 4.51 4.15
C ARG A 30 5.08 3.96 3.07
N VAL A 31 4.90 2.65 3.04
CA VAL A 31 4.19 1.89 2.02
C VAL A 31 3.25 0.91 2.71
N ASP A 32 2.01 0.82 2.24
CA ASP A 32 1.01 -0.11 2.78
C ASP A 32 1.05 -1.45 2.05
N PHE A 33 1.32 -1.43 0.73
CA PHE A 33 1.34 -2.63 -0.12
C PHE A 33 2.55 -2.64 -1.05
N VAL A 34 3.11 -3.82 -1.30
CA VAL A 34 4.21 -4.00 -2.24
C VAL A 34 3.80 -5.03 -3.30
N ILE A 35 3.92 -4.65 -4.57
CA ILE A 35 3.73 -5.54 -5.71
C ILE A 35 5.08 -5.69 -6.41
N ASN A 36 5.70 -6.87 -6.26
CA ASN A 36 6.94 -7.20 -6.93
C ASN A 36 6.68 -7.66 -8.36
N LYS A 37 7.51 -7.22 -9.31
CA LYS A 37 7.54 -7.78 -10.67
C LYS A 37 8.27 -9.13 -10.67
N PRO A 38 7.82 -10.10 -11.48
CA PRO A 38 6.65 -10.03 -12.35
C PRO A 38 5.37 -10.21 -11.53
N PHE A 39 4.30 -9.51 -11.91
CA PHE A 39 2.99 -9.63 -11.28
C PHE A 39 1.92 -9.87 -12.34
N SER A 40 0.85 -10.55 -11.96
CA SER A 40 -0.35 -10.73 -12.79
C SER A 40 -1.33 -9.57 -12.59
N PHE A 41 -2.25 -9.40 -13.54
CA PHE A 41 -3.39 -8.49 -13.38
C PHE A 41 -4.26 -8.88 -12.17
N GLU A 42 -4.42 -10.17 -11.90
CA GLU A 42 -5.16 -10.67 -10.73
C GLU A 42 -4.54 -10.16 -9.43
N LYS A 43 -3.20 -10.11 -9.35
CA LYS A 43 -2.51 -9.58 -8.17
C LYS A 43 -2.79 -8.10 -7.96
N ILE A 44 -2.88 -7.32 -9.04
CA ILE A 44 -3.28 -5.90 -8.98
C ILE A 44 -4.71 -5.80 -8.43
N ASN A 45 -5.65 -6.52 -9.05
CA ASN A 45 -7.05 -6.47 -8.67
C ASN A 45 -7.25 -6.86 -7.20
N TYR A 46 -6.62 -7.94 -6.76
CA TYR A 46 -6.64 -8.37 -5.36
C TYR A 46 -6.13 -7.27 -4.42
N THR A 47 -5.00 -6.65 -4.74
CA THR A 47 -4.41 -5.58 -3.90
C THR A 47 -5.34 -4.36 -3.84
N LEU A 48 -6.02 -4.03 -4.94
CA LEU A 48 -7.00 -2.93 -4.97
C LEU A 48 -8.23 -3.26 -4.12
N SER A 49 -8.73 -4.50 -4.17
CA SER A 49 -9.85 -4.94 -3.34
C SER A 49 -9.51 -4.85 -1.84
N GLU A 50 -8.33 -5.28 -1.42
CA GLU A 50 -7.87 -5.14 -0.02
C GLU A 50 -7.82 -3.66 0.43
N ILE A 51 -7.38 -2.77 -0.46
CA ILE A 51 -7.34 -1.33 -0.21
C ILE A 51 -8.75 -0.76 -0.03
N GLU A 52 -9.69 -1.14 -0.89
CA GLU A 52 -11.08 -0.69 -0.81
C GLU A 52 -11.72 -1.13 0.51
N GLU A 53 -11.54 -2.40 0.91
CA GLU A 53 -12.05 -2.91 2.18
C GLU A 53 -11.49 -2.13 3.37
N LYS A 54 -10.18 -1.87 3.37
CA LYS A 54 -9.51 -1.10 4.43
C LYS A 54 -10.02 0.35 4.49
N LEU A 55 -10.21 0.99 3.34
CA LEU A 55 -10.76 2.35 3.28
C LEU A 55 -12.23 2.40 3.70
N LEU A 56 -13.02 1.38 3.38
CA LEU A 56 -14.41 1.26 3.84
C LEU A 56 -14.48 1.09 5.36
N ALA A 57 -13.61 0.26 5.95
CA ALA A 57 -13.54 0.08 7.40
C ALA A 57 -13.20 1.40 8.12
N LEU A 58 -12.25 2.18 7.60
CA LEU A 58 -11.90 3.50 8.14
C LEU A 58 -13.03 4.53 8.03
N ARG A 59 -13.89 4.42 7.01
CA ARG A 59 -15.07 5.29 6.86
C ARG A 59 -16.20 4.91 7.82
N LYS A 60 -16.35 3.62 8.14
CA LYS A 60 -17.39 3.11 9.05
C LYS A 60 -17.06 3.38 10.52
N ASN A 61 -15.78 3.37 10.86
CA ASN A 61 -15.27 3.78 12.17
C ASN A 61 -14.38 5.01 11.99
N PRO A 62 -14.94 6.20 11.71
CA PRO A 62 -14.17 7.42 11.85
C PRO A 62 -13.78 7.47 13.32
N ALA A 63 -12.48 7.36 13.61
CA ALA A 63 -11.97 7.37 14.98
C ALA A 63 -12.64 8.51 15.77
N GLU A 64 -13.17 8.18 16.95
CA GLU A 64 -13.59 9.12 18.00
C GLU A 64 -12.51 10.16 18.29
#